data_AF-W9X6S1-F1
#
_entry.id   AF-W9X6S1-F1
#
_cell.length_a   1.000
_cell.length_b   1.000
_cell.length_c   1.000
_cell.angle_alpha   90.00
_cell.angle_beta   90.00
_cell.angle_gamma   90.00
#
_symmetry.space_group_name_H-M   'P 1'
#
loop_
_entity.id
_entity.type
_entity.pdbx_description
1 polymer ?
#
loop_
_entity_poly.entity_id
_entity_poly.type
_entity_poly.pdbx_seq_one_letter_code
_entity_poly.pdbx_strand_id
1 'polypeptide(L)'
;MYQLTLALFIAFLFFSHPCRTETISSNSSTILADIYRPFLTNLPQSPARFNPFLGGQSFDVCCQLVVNESLVIDNDTLRIRPGQTFYRGDMATLERFPSFPCFAKFNGTMAGPPEDFWTPYSWCRRRCPGWAATKPEGFANWLKPLIAFILPSLIFCLSIPRRRRIEIPGSLFSGPGGVRGALLYAIKIPAAFVIVAVDVLVWLSVVFATSGPILVSAIYDALLDARILRFLQRHPGSNGTTIRSRAHLLLVVLLGNLDFEPAWHHSKLFVRELPQDDFLPPPSEPAAATGEASSTSPSPASLDAVVEAKGGLTTVSPITPMPLEVSRGGEFAPFQLQSVKSKLRAMLDSQPSFGTTVGAPVLFYLASFIWSVYEIESSYGT
;
A
#
# COMPACT_ATOMS: atom_id res chain seq x y z
N MET A 1 -14.85 -37.18 -5.09
CA MET A 1 -13.38 -37.11 -5.26
C MET A 1 -12.70 -36.16 -4.27
N TYR A 2 -13.19 -34.94 -4.02
CA TYR A 2 -12.52 -33.98 -3.12
C TYR A 2 -12.50 -34.35 -1.62
N GLN A 3 -13.43 -35.18 -1.15
CA GLN A 3 -13.47 -35.61 0.27
C GLN A 3 -12.42 -36.69 0.59
N LEU A 4 -12.05 -37.53 -0.39
CA LEU A 4 -11.06 -38.59 -0.19
C LEU A 4 -9.63 -38.02 -0.17
N THR A 5 -9.36 -36.98 -0.98
CA THR A 5 -8.08 -36.28 -1.01
C THR A 5 -7.84 -35.45 0.26
N LEU A 6 -8.88 -34.83 0.84
CA LEU A 6 -8.76 -34.10 2.10
C LEU A 6 -8.48 -35.03 3.28
N ALA A 7 -9.15 -36.18 3.34
CA ALA A 7 -8.93 -37.19 4.39
C ALA A 7 -7.53 -37.83 4.32
N LEU A 8 -7.02 -38.11 3.11
CA LEU A 8 -5.66 -38.61 2.91
C LEU A 8 -4.60 -37.57 3.28
N PHE A 9 -4.85 -36.28 3.00
CA PHE A 9 -3.92 -35.20 3.36
C PHE A 9 -3.85 -34.99 4.89
N ILE A 10 -4.99 -35.08 5.58
CA ILE A 10 -5.03 -35.02 7.05
C ILE A 10 -4.36 -36.25 7.68
N ALA A 11 -4.59 -37.45 7.13
CA ALA A 11 -3.92 -38.67 7.60
C ALA A 11 -2.39 -38.62 7.37
N PHE A 12 -1.92 -38.04 6.28
CA PHE A 12 -0.49 -37.85 6.01
C PHE A 12 0.15 -36.86 6.99
N LEU A 13 -0.57 -35.80 7.39
CA LEU A 13 -0.11 -34.84 8.40
C LEU A 13 -0.06 -35.44 9.82
N PHE A 14 -0.91 -36.43 10.13
CA PHE A 14 -0.88 -37.11 11.44
C PHE A 14 0.14 -38.25 11.54
N PHE A 15 0.51 -38.89 10.43
CA PHE A 15 1.45 -40.03 10.43
C PHE A 15 2.91 -39.67 10.07
N SER A 16 3.20 -38.41 9.76
CA SER A 16 4.57 -37.93 9.52
C SER A 16 5.17 -37.22 10.74
N HIS A 17 4.86 -37.67 11.95
CA HIS A 17 5.71 -37.39 13.10
C HIS A 17 6.82 -38.43 13.15
N PRO A 18 8.08 -38.05 12.84
CA PRO A 18 9.20 -38.95 13.06
C PRO A 18 9.21 -39.35 14.54
N CYS A 19 9.27 -40.65 14.78
CA CYS A 19 9.57 -41.22 16.09
C CYS A 19 10.89 -40.59 16.56
N ARG A 20 10.80 -39.60 17.46
CA ARG A 20 11.95 -38.93 18.06
C ARG A 20 12.65 -39.98 18.91
N THR A 21 13.68 -40.60 18.36
CA THR A 21 14.67 -41.33 19.16
C THR A 21 15.16 -40.36 20.23
N GLU A 22 14.84 -40.65 21.49
CA GLU A 22 15.46 -40.01 22.65
C GLU A 22 16.95 -40.35 22.64
N THR A 23 17.72 -39.62 21.85
CA THR A 23 19.14 -39.45 22.15
C THR A 23 19.22 -38.91 23.56
N ILE A 24 19.90 -39.65 24.44
CA ILE A 24 20.24 -39.23 25.80
C ILE A 24 20.91 -37.87 25.69
N SER A 25 20.10 -36.84 25.87
CA SER A 25 20.51 -35.46 25.70
C SER A 25 21.44 -35.12 26.86
N SER A 26 22.68 -34.77 26.53
CA SER A 26 23.56 -34.15 27.51
C SER A 26 22.91 -32.84 27.93
N ASN A 27 22.33 -32.79 29.13
CA ASN A 27 21.71 -31.59 29.69
C ASN A 27 22.74 -30.56 30.18
N SER A 28 23.99 -30.70 29.76
CA SER A 28 25.13 -29.95 30.28
C SER A 28 26.18 -29.69 29.20
N SER A 29 26.79 -28.51 29.22
CA SER A 29 27.92 -28.15 28.36
C SER A 29 28.90 -27.26 29.12
N THR A 30 30.19 -27.57 29.05
CA THR A 30 31.27 -26.74 29.59
C THR A 30 31.68 -25.64 28.60
N ILE A 31 31.56 -25.89 27.29
CA ILE A 31 31.94 -24.95 26.22
C ILE A 31 31.05 -23.70 26.26
N LEU A 32 29.75 -23.89 26.51
CA LEU A 32 28.79 -22.79 26.54
C LEU A 32 28.82 -21.96 27.83
N ALA A 33 29.44 -22.46 28.90
CA ALA A 33 29.43 -21.79 30.20
C ALA A 33 30.03 -20.38 30.10
N ASP A 34 31.14 -20.21 29.39
CA ASP A 34 31.79 -18.92 29.25
C ASP A 34 31.03 -17.97 28.32
N ILE A 35 30.36 -18.50 27.28
CA ILE A 35 29.52 -17.71 26.37
C ILE A 35 28.28 -17.20 27.10
N TYR A 36 27.69 -18.03 27.97
CA TYR A 36 26.46 -17.70 28.69
C TYR A 36 26.69 -16.99 30.03
N ARG A 37 27.91 -16.97 30.56
CA ARG A 37 28.25 -16.27 31.80
C ARG A 37 27.76 -14.82 31.85
N PRO A 38 27.91 -13.98 30.80
CA PRO A 38 27.41 -12.61 30.79
C PRO A 38 25.87 -12.51 30.80
N PHE A 39 25.17 -13.56 30.37
CA PHE A 39 23.70 -13.62 30.38
C PHE A 39 23.12 -14.04 31.72
N LEU A 40 23.92 -14.69 32.56
CA LEU A 40 23.47 -15.34 33.80
C LEU A 40 24.00 -14.64 35.06
N THR A 41 25.13 -13.94 34.95
CA THR A 41 25.78 -13.26 36.08
C THR A 41 25.54 -11.76 36.06
N ASN A 42 25.42 -11.16 37.26
CA ASN A 42 25.27 -9.71 37.45
C ASN A 42 24.07 -9.08 36.71
N LEU A 43 22.98 -9.83 36.54
CA LEU A 43 21.76 -9.30 35.95
C LEU A 43 21.13 -8.26 36.87
N PRO A 44 20.77 -7.08 36.35
CA PRO A 44 20.05 -6.09 37.15
C PRO A 44 18.66 -6.64 37.50
N GLN A 45 18.23 -6.41 38.74
CA GLN A 45 16.90 -6.85 39.20
C GLN A 45 15.75 -6.18 38.44
N SER A 46 16.01 -4.98 37.90
CA SER A 46 15.10 -4.22 37.05
C SER A 46 15.68 -4.09 35.63
N PRO A 47 14.93 -4.47 34.59
CA PRO A 47 15.35 -4.29 33.20
C PRO A 47 15.26 -2.83 32.70
N ALA A 48 14.62 -1.95 33.47
CA ALA A 48 14.43 -0.56 33.10
C ALA A 48 15.63 0.29 33.55
N ARG A 49 16.25 1.03 32.62
CA ARG A 49 17.34 1.98 32.91
C ARG A 49 16.81 3.27 33.55
N PHE A 50 15.59 3.65 33.20
CA PHE A 50 14.82 4.76 33.77
C PHE A 50 13.33 4.39 33.69
N ASN A 51 12.41 5.35 33.90
CA ASN A 51 10.96 5.09 33.86
C ASN A 51 10.52 4.29 32.61
N PRO A 52 10.02 3.05 32.77
CA PRO A 52 9.68 2.17 31.65
C PRO A 52 8.54 2.71 30.78
N PHE A 53 7.65 3.53 31.34
CA PHE A 53 6.55 4.15 30.59
C PHE A 53 7.01 5.31 29.69
N LEU A 54 8.20 5.85 29.95
CA LEU A 54 8.83 6.91 29.14
C LEU A 54 9.88 6.35 28.16
N GLY A 55 9.90 5.04 27.92
CA GLY A 55 10.86 4.42 27.00
C GLY A 55 12.11 3.84 27.67
N GLY A 56 12.14 3.73 28.99
CA GLY A 56 13.32 3.28 29.73
C GLY A 56 13.60 1.78 29.72
N GLN A 57 12.77 0.99 29.04
CA GLN A 57 12.87 -0.46 29.03
C GLN A 57 14.03 -0.95 28.17
N SER A 58 14.77 -1.97 28.64
CA SER A 58 15.76 -2.68 27.82
C SER A 58 15.30 -4.09 27.51
N PHE A 59 14.91 -4.34 26.25
CA PHE A 59 14.54 -5.68 25.80
C PHE A 59 15.72 -6.65 25.79
N ASP A 60 16.95 -6.15 25.62
CA ASP A 60 18.18 -6.95 25.74
C ASP A 60 18.24 -7.60 27.14
N VAL A 61 18.08 -6.79 28.21
CA VAL A 61 18.07 -7.29 29.59
C VAL A 61 16.88 -8.21 29.85
N CYS A 62 15.70 -7.90 29.28
CA CYS A 62 14.54 -8.79 29.38
C CYS A 62 14.80 -10.18 28.81
N CYS A 63 15.42 -10.25 27.64
CA CYS A 63 15.79 -11.51 27.05
C CYS A 63 16.76 -12.28 27.95
N GLN A 64 17.77 -11.59 28.52
CA GLN A 64 18.71 -12.22 29.44
C GLN A 64 18.03 -12.77 30.71
N LEU A 65 17.02 -12.08 31.24
CA LEU A 65 16.22 -12.58 32.36
C LEU A 65 15.51 -13.89 32.02
N VAL A 66 14.98 -14.03 30.79
CA VAL A 66 14.40 -15.31 30.32
C VAL A 66 15.43 -16.41 30.29
N VAL A 67 16.61 -16.11 29.73
CA VAL A 67 17.73 -17.06 29.66
C VAL A 67 18.16 -17.50 31.06
N ASN A 68 18.19 -16.60 32.03
CA ASN A 68 18.53 -16.90 33.43
C ASN A 68 17.50 -17.76 34.19
N GLU A 69 16.22 -17.61 33.86
CA GLU A 69 15.18 -18.51 34.37
C GLU A 69 15.27 -19.90 33.73
N SER A 70 15.81 -19.99 32.51
CA SER A 70 15.90 -21.23 31.73
C SER A 70 17.17 -22.03 32.01
N LEU A 71 18.31 -21.35 32.21
CA LEU A 71 19.63 -21.93 32.28
C LEU A 71 20.33 -21.53 33.59
N VAL A 72 21.27 -22.36 34.05
CA VAL A 72 22.09 -22.11 35.24
C VAL A 72 23.50 -22.62 35.00
N ILE A 73 24.50 -21.90 35.50
CA ILE A 73 25.89 -22.37 35.52
C ILE A 73 26.15 -22.98 36.90
N ASP A 74 26.53 -24.25 36.93
CA ASP A 74 26.92 -24.99 38.12
C ASP A 74 28.29 -25.62 37.89
N ASN A 75 29.28 -25.28 38.72
CA ASN A 75 30.69 -25.71 38.58
C ASN A 75 31.24 -25.54 37.15
N ASP A 76 31.16 -24.31 36.60
CA ASP A 76 31.58 -23.97 35.23
C ASP A 76 30.94 -24.81 34.12
N THR A 77 29.79 -25.44 34.42
CA THR A 77 29.02 -26.21 33.46
C THR A 77 27.65 -25.57 33.30
N LEU A 78 27.29 -25.19 32.07
CA LEU A 78 25.96 -24.69 31.74
C LEU A 78 24.98 -25.86 31.78
N ARG A 79 23.86 -25.71 32.48
CA ARG A 79 22.81 -26.72 32.59
C ARG A 79 21.44 -26.08 32.39
N ILE A 80 20.51 -26.85 31.85
CA ILE A 80 19.10 -26.45 31.79
C ILE A 80 18.51 -26.57 33.20
N ARG A 81 17.84 -25.52 33.68
CA ARG A 81 17.24 -25.50 35.01
C ARG A 81 16.13 -26.56 35.10
N PRO A 82 16.09 -27.41 36.15
CA PRO A 82 15.02 -28.39 36.28
C PRO A 82 13.66 -27.70 36.48
N GLY A 83 12.64 -28.14 35.74
CA GLY A 83 11.25 -27.63 35.86
C GLY A 83 10.99 -26.30 35.17
N GLN A 84 11.95 -25.73 34.45
CA GLN A 84 11.73 -24.54 33.62
C GLN A 84 10.85 -24.86 32.39
N THR A 85 10.10 -23.87 31.91
CA THR A 85 9.20 -24.04 30.75
C THR A 85 9.52 -23.11 29.57
N PHE A 86 10.53 -22.25 29.71
CA PHE A 86 10.83 -21.15 28.79
C PHE A 86 11.70 -21.59 27.61
N TYR A 87 12.54 -22.62 27.80
CA TYR A 87 13.35 -23.23 26.76
C TYR A 87 12.88 -24.67 26.50
N ARG A 88 12.59 -25.01 25.24
CA ARG A 88 12.09 -26.35 24.87
C ARG A 88 13.12 -27.23 24.17
N GLY A 89 14.29 -26.68 23.85
CA GLY A 89 15.36 -27.40 23.17
C GLY A 89 16.29 -28.14 24.11
N ASP A 90 17.35 -28.68 23.52
CA ASP A 90 18.42 -29.38 24.20
C ASP A 90 19.75 -28.61 24.18
N MET A 91 20.72 -29.06 24.98
CA MET A 91 22.02 -28.40 25.02
C MET A 91 22.76 -28.46 23.67
N ALA A 92 22.56 -29.54 22.91
CA ALA A 92 23.16 -29.70 21.58
C ALA A 92 22.71 -28.59 20.61
N THR A 93 21.46 -28.14 20.71
CA THR A 93 20.95 -27.01 19.94
C THR A 93 21.64 -25.69 20.34
N LEU A 94 21.85 -25.46 21.63
CA LEU A 94 22.60 -24.28 22.10
C LEU A 94 24.07 -24.33 21.69
N GLU A 95 24.69 -25.51 21.62
CA GLU A 95 26.07 -25.67 21.14
C GLU A 95 26.19 -25.35 19.66
N ARG A 96 25.17 -25.70 18.87
CA ARG A 96 25.09 -25.33 17.45
C ARG A 96 24.84 -23.83 17.24
N PHE A 97 24.13 -23.18 18.15
CA PHE A 97 23.73 -21.76 18.06
C PHE A 97 24.10 -20.98 19.35
N PRO A 98 25.40 -20.74 19.62
CA PRO A 98 25.87 -20.24 20.91
C PRO A 98 25.46 -18.79 21.24
N SER A 99 25.15 -17.97 20.23
CA SER A 99 24.75 -16.56 20.40
C SER A 99 23.22 -16.36 20.57
N PHE A 100 22.44 -17.42 20.44
CA PHE A 100 20.99 -17.41 20.61
C PHE A 100 20.62 -17.34 22.10
N PRO A 101 19.53 -16.67 22.53
CA PRO A 101 18.57 -15.89 21.73
C PRO A 101 18.82 -14.37 21.71
N CYS A 102 19.51 -13.79 22.71
CA CYS A 102 19.44 -12.34 22.95
C CYS A 102 20.34 -11.47 22.08
N PHE A 103 21.42 -12.04 21.52
CA PHE A 103 22.36 -11.33 20.65
C PHE A 103 22.59 -12.05 19.33
N ALA A 104 21.68 -12.96 18.96
CA ALA A 104 21.71 -13.60 17.66
C ALA A 104 21.53 -12.53 16.58
N LYS A 105 22.43 -12.54 15.59
CA LYS A 105 22.31 -11.74 14.38
C LYS A 105 22.09 -12.68 13.21
N PHE A 106 21.18 -12.31 12.32
CA PHE A 106 20.99 -13.03 11.08
C PHE A 106 22.30 -13.03 10.28
N ASN A 107 22.81 -14.20 9.91
CA ASN A 107 24.06 -14.30 9.15
C ASN A 107 23.83 -14.44 7.63
N GLY A 108 22.58 -14.43 7.17
CA GLY A 108 22.21 -14.69 5.77
C GLY A 108 21.72 -16.12 5.51
N THR A 109 21.85 -17.03 6.47
CA THR A 109 21.32 -18.41 6.36
C THR A 109 19.98 -18.55 7.06
N MET A 110 19.02 -19.26 6.44
CA MET A 110 17.73 -19.62 7.05
C MET A 110 17.86 -20.73 8.13
N ALA A 111 19.08 -21.14 8.46
CA ALA A 111 19.33 -22.14 9.48
C ALA A 111 19.20 -21.47 10.87
N GLY A 112 17.98 -21.50 11.43
CA GLY A 112 17.70 -21.13 12.82
C GLY A 112 17.67 -22.33 13.76
N PRO A 113 17.75 -22.12 15.09
CA PRO A 113 17.49 -23.17 16.05
C PRO A 113 16.05 -23.68 15.90
N PRO A 114 15.82 -25.01 15.91
CA PRO A 114 14.47 -25.56 15.79
C PRO A 114 13.61 -25.35 17.05
N GLU A 115 14.23 -25.09 18.20
CA GLU A 115 13.54 -24.76 19.45
C GLU A 115 13.88 -23.36 19.97
N ASP A 116 12.83 -22.63 20.33
CA ASP A 116 12.94 -21.24 20.77
C ASP A 116 12.89 -21.09 22.30
N PHE A 117 13.53 -20.01 22.76
CA PHE A 117 13.18 -19.41 24.04
C PHE A 117 11.88 -18.65 23.87
N TRP A 118 10.89 -18.96 24.70
CA TRP A 118 9.61 -18.29 24.68
C TRP A 118 9.19 -17.90 26.10
N THR A 119 8.38 -16.85 26.20
CA THR A 119 7.72 -16.50 27.46
C THR A 119 6.25 -16.18 27.23
N PRO A 120 5.38 -16.50 28.19
CA PRO A 120 4.01 -16.07 28.12
C PRO A 120 3.95 -14.54 28.28
N TYR A 121 3.01 -13.90 27.58
CA TYR A 121 2.81 -12.46 27.67
C TYR A 121 2.61 -11.99 29.12
N SER A 122 1.98 -12.80 29.97
CA SER A 122 1.79 -12.51 31.40
C SER A 122 3.11 -12.44 32.19
N TRP A 123 4.14 -13.19 31.80
CA TRP A 123 5.48 -13.07 32.35
C TRP A 123 6.15 -11.79 31.84
N CYS A 124 6.11 -11.57 30.52
CA CYS A 124 6.71 -10.40 29.87
C CYS A 124 6.13 -9.08 30.43
N ARG A 125 4.81 -8.96 30.51
CA ARG A 125 4.14 -7.77 31.07
C ARG A 125 4.51 -7.50 32.53
N ARG A 126 4.73 -8.54 33.34
CA ARG A 126 5.09 -8.40 34.77
C ARG A 126 6.55 -8.07 34.97
N ARG A 127 7.46 -8.73 34.25
CA ARG A 127 8.90 -8.58 34.44
C ARG A 127 9.49 -7.45 33.60
N CYS A 128 8.85 -7.13 32.48
CA CYS A 128 9.32 -6.20 31.47
C CYS A 128 8.21 -5.22 31.01
N PRO A 129 7.72 -4.35 31.91
CA PRO A 129 6.68 -3.39 31.55
C PRO A 129 7.23 -2.26 30.66
N GLY A 130 6.34 -1.61 29.92
CA GLY A 130 6.68 -0.43 29.12
C GLY A 130 7.26 -0.75 27.76
N TRP A 131 8.05 0.18 27.23
CA TRP A 131 8.63 0.12 25.89
C TRP A 131 10.06 0.63 25.89
N ALA A 132 10.84 0.23 24.90
CA ALA A 132 12.23 0.65 24.74
C ALA A 132 12.31 1.82 23.76
N ALA A 133 12.93 2.92 24.19
CA ALA A 133 13.24 4.02 23.28
C ALA A 133 14.23 3.55 22.20
N THR A 134 14.01 4.03 20.98
CA THR A 134 14.87 3.73 19.83
C THR A 134 16.30 4.20 20.12
N LYS A 135 17.27 3.29 20.01
CA LYS A 135 18.70 3.63 20.06
C LYS A 135 19.04 4.54 18.87
N PRO A 136 19.94 5.54 18.98
CA PRO A 136 20.33 6.39 17.85
C PRO A 136 20.75 5.61 16.60
N GLU A 137 21.43 4.47 16.81
CA GLU A 137 21.85 3.51 15.78
C GLU A 137 20.67 2.91 14.99
N GLY A 138 19.49 2.80 15.62
CA GLY A 138 18.26 2.28 15.04
C GLY A 138 17.36 3.36 14.43
N PHE A 139 17.79 4.62 14.38
CA PHE A 139 16.97 5.71 13.82
C PHE A 139 16.65 5.49 12.34
N ALA A 140 17.59 4.93 11.57
CA ALA A 140 17.38 4.59 10.17
C ALA A 140 16.17 3.64 9.97
N ASN A 141 15.93 2.74 10.94
CA ASN A 141 14.81 1.81 10.89
C ASN A 141 13.44 2.51 11.03
N TRP A 142 13.39 3.68 11.66
CA TRP A 142 12.18 4.52 11.75
C TRP A 142 12.02 5.47 10.58
N LEU A 143 13.15 5.99 10.08
CA LEU A 143 13.16 6.87 8.93
C LEU A 143 12.61 6.17 7.69
N LYS A 144 12.88 4.87 7.54
CA LYS A 144 12.39 4.05 6.44
C LYS A 144 10.86 4.06 6.34
N PRO A 145 10.07 3.61 7.33
CA PRO A 145 8.61 3.70 7.27
C PRO A 145 8.09 5.12 7.07
N LEU A 146 8.78 6.12 7.63
CA LEU A 146 8.38 7.52 7.49
C LEU A 146 8.51 8.01 6.04
N ILE A 147 9.62 7.72 5.37
CA ILE A 147 9.81 8.09 3.97
C ILE A 147 8.95 7.19 3.07
N ALA A 148 8.96 5.88 3.31
CA ALA A 148 8.31 4.87 2.47
C ALA A 148 6.78 4.96 2.46
N PHE A 149 6.16 5.29 3.60
CA PHE A 149 4.71 5.22 3.76
C PHE A 149 4.08 6.57 4.11
N ILE A 150 4.66 7.32 5.05
CA ILE A 150 4.07 8.57 5.54
C ILE A 150 4.20 9.67 4.48
N LEU A 151 5.38 9.86 3.90
CA LEU A 151 5.62 10.90 2.90
C LEU A 151 4.72 10.78 1.65
N PRO A 152 4.62 9.63 0.95
CA PRO A 152 3.68 9.49 -0.16
C PRO A 152 2.22 9.65 0.27
N SER A 153 1.84 9.20 1.47
CA SER A 153 0.48 9.43 1.99
C SER A 153 0.20 10.91 2.22
N LEU A 154 1.18 11.68 2.71
CA LEU A 154 1.07 13.13 2.87
C LEU A 154 0.94 13.82 1.51
N ILE A 155 1.79 13.47 0.54
CA ILE A 155 1.69 14.03 -0.82
C ILE A 155 0.31 13.73 -1.40
N PHE A 156 -0.20 12.51 -1.24
CA PHE A 156 -1.54 12.14 -1.69
C PHE A 156 -2.63 12.99 -1.00
N CYS A 157 -2.56 13.14 0.32
CA CYS A 157 -3.52 13.95 1.10
C CYS A 157 -3.51 15.44 0.72
N LEU A 158 -2.36 15.97 0.29
CA LEU A 158 -2.17 17.38 -0.07
C LEU A 158 -2.50 17.65 -1.54
N SER A 159 -2.20 16.70 -2.44
CA SER A 159 -2.38 16.86 -3.88
C SER A 159 -3.81 16.57 -4.35
N ILE A 160 -4.52 15.63 -3.71
CA ILE A 160 -5.88 15.29 -4.12
C ILE A 160 -6.88 16.20 -3.42
N PRO A 161 -7.75 16.91 -4.17
CA PRO A 161 -8.76 17.77 -3.60
C PRO A 161 -9.76 16.95 -2.78
N ARG A 162 -9.67 17.08 -1.45
CA ARG A 162 -10.56 16.42 -0.49
C ARG A 162 -11.96 17.03 -0.55
N ARG A 163 -12.99 16.19 -0.70
CA ARG A 163 -14.41 16.59 -0.73
C ARG A 163 -14.93 17.10 0.62
N ARG A 164 -14.36 16.62 1.73
CA ARG A 164 -14.67 17.07 3.10
C ARG A 164 -13.38 17.55 3.75
N ARG A 165 -13.37 18.81 4.20
CA ARG A 165 -12.27 19.42 4.95
C ARG A 165 -12.83 19.94 6.25
N ILE A 166 -12.10 19.78 7.35
CA ILE A 166 -12.45 20.47 8.59
C ILE A 166 -12.22 21.96 8.35
N GLU A 167 -13.31 22.72 8.25
CA GLU A 167 -13.23 24.16 8.06
C GLU A 167 -12.72 24.81 9.34
N ILE A 168 -11.70 25.67 9.20
CA ILE A 168 -11.23 26.45 10.34
C ILE A 168 -12.29 27.53 10.58
N PRO A 169 -12.90 27.58 11.78
CA PRO A 169 -13.95 28.54 12.05
C PRO A 169 -13.41 29.96 11.87
N GLY A 170 -14.12 30.80 11.10
CA GLY A 170 -13.67 32.17 10.80
C GLY A 170 -13.45 33.04 12.05
N SER A 171 -14.08 32.69 13.16
CA SER A 171 -13.89 33.32 14.48
C SER A 171 -12.44 33.20 15.01
N LEU A 172 -11.70 32.18 14.56
CA LEU A 172 -10.31 31.98 14.92
C LEU A 172 -9.39 33.04 14.30
N PHE A 173 -9.80 33.68 13.20
CA PHE A 173 -9.02 34.72 12.51
C PHE A 173 -9.61 36.13 12.66
N SER A 174 -10.84 36.28 13.15
CA SER A 174 -11.41 37.59 13.50
C SER A 174 -11.01 37.98 14.93
N GLY A 175 -10.36 39.13 15.13
CA GLY A 175 -10.02 39.62 16.47
C GLY A 175 -9.78 41.13 16.52
N PRO A 176 -10.12 41.79 17.65
CA PRO A 176 -9.87 43.22 17.83
C PRO A 176 -8.37 43.51 17.83
N GLY A 177 -7.96 44.58 17.14
CA GLY A 177 -6.56 45.01 17.07
C GLY A 177 -5.99 45.43 18.43
N GLY A 178 -4.66 45.42 18.54
CA GLY A 178 -3.91 45.84 19.74
C GLY A 178 -3.25 44.70 20.52
N VAL A 179 -2.64 45.03 21.67
CA VAL A 179 -1.82 44.10 22.50
C VAL A 179 -2.63 42.90 23.03
N ARG A 180 -3.91 43.12 23.38
CA ARG A 180 -4.84 42.05 23.78
C ARG A 180 -5.19 41.12 22.61
N GLY A 181 -5.22 41.65 21.39
CA GLY A 181 -5.36 40.87 20.15
C GLY A 181 -4.13 39.99 19.91
N ALA A 182 -2.92 40.52 20.09
CA ALA A 182 -1.67 39.76 19.94
C ALA A 182 -1.59 38.56 20.90
N LEU A 183 -1.98 38.74 22.17
CA LEU A 183 -2.06 37.64 23.14
C LEU A 183 -3.07 36.56 22.73
N LEU A 184 -4.24 36.97 22.19
CA LEU A 184 -5.24 36.03 21.69
C LEU A 184 -4.75 35.27 20.44
N TYR A 185 -3.99 35.91 19.55
CA TYR A 185 -3.37 35.23 18.41
C TYR A 185 -2.36 34.15 18.83
N ALA A 186 -1.64 34.37 19.94
CA ALA A 186 -0.72 33.37 20.48
C ALA A 186 -1.42 32.06 20.89
N ILE A 187 -2.73 32.09 21.20
CA ILE A 187 -3.54 30.91 21.50
C ILE A 187 -4.29 30.41 20.25
N LYS A 188 -4.81 31.33 19.43
CA LYS A 188 -5.57 31.00 18.22
C LYS A 188 -4.73 30.29 17.16
N ILE A 189 -3.47 30.68 16.96
CA ILE A 189 -2.59 30.04 15.96
C ILE A 189 -2.30 28.56 16.33
N PRO A 190 -1.87 28.23 17.56
CA PRO A 190 -1.75 26.83 17.98
C PRO A 190 -3.06 26.05 17.86
N ALA A 191 -4.20 26.65 18.21
CA ALA A 191 -5.49 25.99 18.07
C ALA A 191 -5.82 25.68 16.60
N ALA A 192 -5.58 26.62 15.66
CA ALA A 192 -5.74 26.38 14.23
C ALA A 192 -4.81 25.25 13.75
N PHE A 193 -3.55 25.27 14.20
CA PHE A 193 -2.57 24.24 13.88
C PHE A 193 -3.02 22.86 14.35
N VAL A 194 -3.54 22.75 15.58
CA VAL A 194 -4.07 21.49 16.12
C VAL A 194 -5.25 20.98 15.29
N ILE A 195 -6.18 21.85 14.89
CA ILE A 195 -7.32 21.47 14.04
C ILE A 195 -6.83 20.90 12.71
N VAL A 196 -5.90 21.59 12.04
CA VAL A 196 -5.33 21.14 10.76
C VAL A 196 -4.52 19.85 10.94
N ALA A 197 -3.74 19.74 12.02
CA ALA A 197 -2.97 18.53 12.31
C ALA A 197 -3.87 17.32 12.53
N VAL A 198 -4.98 17.47 13.28
CA VAL A 198 -5.97 16.42 13.48
C VAL A 198 -6.63 16.02 12.14
N ASP A 199 -7.02 16.99 11.32
CA ASP A 199 -7.57 16.74 9.98
C ASP A 199 -6.59 15.92 9.12
N VAL A 200 -5.31 16.32 9.09
CA VAL A 200 -4.25 15.60 8.36
C VAL A 200 -4.04 14.19 8.92
N LEU A 201 -4.00 14.02 10.25
CA LEU A 201 -3.81 12.71 10.89
C LEU A 201 -4.97 11.74 10.61
N VAL A 202 -6.21 12.23 10.67
CA VAL A 202 -7.39 11.44 10.32
C VAL A 202 -7.32 11.00 8.86
N TRP A 203 -7.01 11.91 7.95
CA TRP A 203 -6.88 11.57 6.54
C TRP A 203 -5.72 10.64 6.23
N LEU A 204 -4.58 10.81 6.89
CA LEU A 204 -3.45 9.90 6.76
C LEU A 204 -3.83 8.49 7.22
N SER A 205 -4.55 8.39 8.34
CA SER A 205 -5.07 7.11 8.85
C SER A 205 -6.03 6.46 7.85
N VAL A 206 -6.92 7.24 7.24
CA VAL A 206 -7.84 6.75 6.18
C VAL A 206 -7.05 6.25 4.97
N VAL A 207 -6.09 7.04 4.46
CA VAL A 207 -5.27 6.64 3.31
C VAL A 207 -4.48 5.37 3.61
N PHE A 208 -3.93 5.24 4.81
CA PHE A 208 -3.17 4.06 5.21
C PHE A 208 -4.07 2.81 5.32
N ALA A 209 -5.27 2.95 5.87
CA ALA A 209 -6.23 1.85 5.98
C ALA A 209 -6.85 1.45 4.64
N THR A 210 -6.99 2.40 3.70
CA THR A 210 -7.66 2.19 2.41
C THR A 210 -6.71 1.98 1.25
N SER A 211 -5.40 2.14 1.43
CA SER A 211 -4.40 2.00 0.36
C SER A 211 -4.46 0.63 -0.31
N GLY A 212 -4.55 -0.44 0.47
CA GLY A 212 -4.65 -1.82 -0.04
C GLY A 212 -5.88 -2.03 -0.92
N PRO A 213 -7.11 -1.80 -0.40
CA PRO A 213 -8.33 -1.89 -1.20
C PRO A 213 -8.32 -1.01 -2.46
N ILE A 214 -7.86 0.25 -2.35
CA ILE A 214 -7.79 1.17 -3.49
C ILE A 214 -6.83 0.64 -4.56
N LEU A 215 -5.66 0.16 -4.15
CA LEU A 215 -4.66 -0.39 -5.06
C LEU A 215 -5.19 -1.63 -5.78
N VAL A 216 -5.83 -2.56 -5.07
CA VAL A 216 -6.43 -3.76 -5.68
C VAL A 216 -7.53 -3.38 -6.66
N SER A 217 -8.39 -2.41 -6.30
CA SER A 217 -9.42 -1.89 -7.21
C SER A 217 -8.80 -1.28 -8.46
N ALA A 218 -7.75 -0.47 -8.33
CA ALA A 218 -7.08 0.17 -9.45
C ALA A 218 -6.42 -0.86 -10.40
N ILE A 219 -5.79 -1.90 -9.85
CA ILE A 219 -5.22 -2.99 -10.67
C ILE A 219 -6.33 -3.76 -11.39
N TYR A 220 -7.43 -4.05 -10.70
CA TYR A 220 -8.58 -4.73 -11.30
C TYR A 220 -9.15 -3.92 -12.48
N ASP A 221 -9.39 -2.61 -12.28
CA ASP A 221 -9.92 -1.72 -13.31
C ASP A 221 -8.96 -1.64 -14.51
N ALA A 222 -7.65 -1.50 -14.27
CA ALA A 222 -6.65 -1.49 -15.34
C ALA A 222 -6.61 -2.80 -16.15
N LEU A 223 -6.78 -3.95 -15.49
CA LEU A 223 -6.86 -5.26 -16.16
C LEU A 223 -8.15 -5.38 -16.99
N LEU A 224 -9.26 -4.85 -16.49
CA LEU A 224 -10.54 -4.82 -17.19
C LEU A 224 -10.45 -3.92 -18.44
N ASP A 225 -9.90 -2.71 -18.29
CA ASP A 225 -9.67 -1.78 -19.40
C ASP A 225 -8.77 -2.40 -20.48
N ALA A 226 -7.68 -3.06 -20.08
CA ALA A 226 -6.81 -3.77 -21.00
C ALA A 226 -7.53 -4.90 -21.77
N ARG A 227 -8.47 -5.60 -21.11
CA ARG A 227 -9.29 -6.64 -21.78
C ARG A 227 -10.27 -6.01 -22.76
N ILE A 228 -10.93 -4.91 -22.41
CA ILE A 228 -11.84 -4.18 -23.31
C ILE A 228 -11.06 -3.68 -24.53
N LEU A 229 -9.90 -3.04 -24.34
CA LEU A 229 -9.08 -2.54 -25.44
C LEU A 229 -8.60 -3.67 -26.36
N ARG A 230 -8.14 -4.79 -25.80
CA ARG A 230 -7.76 -5.97 -26.60
C ARG A 230 -8.95 -6.56 -27.36
N PHE A 231 -10.13 -6.57 -26.76
CA PHE A 231 -11.35 -7.02 -27.42
C PHE A 231 -11.69 -6.14 -28.63
N LEU A 232 -11.64 -4.81 -28.45
CA LEU A 232 -11.87 -3.82 -29.51
C LEU A 232 -10.82 -3.90 -30.63
N GLN A 233 -9.54 -4.07 -30.28
CA GLN A 233 -8.44 -4.19 -31.24
C GLN A 233 -8.52 -5.47 -32.09
N ARG A 234 -9.00 -6.58 -31.51
CA ARG A 234 -9.13 -7.87 -32.24
C ARG A 234 -10.35 -7.94 -33.15
N HIS A 235 -11.34 -7.08 -32.94
CA HIS A 235 -12.60 -7.09 -33.69
C HIS A 235 -12.88 -5.75 -34.40
N PRO A 236 -11.95 -5.20 -35.21
CA PRO A 236 -12.14 -3.89 -35.85
C PRO A 236 -13.19 -3.94 -36.97
N GLY A 237 -13.50 -5.12 -37.53
CA GLY A 237 -14.43 -5.30 -38.66
C GLY A 237 -15.43 -6.45 -38.52
N SER A 238 -15.55 -7.10 -37.36
CA SER A 238 -16.54 -8.18 -37.21
C SER A 238 -17.97 -7.60 -37.13
N ASN A 239 -18.88 -8.13 -37.94
CA ASN A 239 -20.32 -7.77 -38.00
C ASN A 239 -21.08 -7.83 -36.65
N GLY A 240 -20.46 -8.29 -35.57
CA GLY A 240 -21.08 -8.41 -34.24
C GLY A 240 -21.05 -7.15 -33.36
N THR A 241 -20.27 -6.11 -33.68
CA THR A 241 -20.17 -4.92 -32.81
C THR A 241 -20.37 -3.63 -33.60
N THR A 242 -21.48 -2.93 -33.32
CA THR A 242 -21.77 -1.61 -33.91
C THR A 242 -20.75 -0.55 -33.46
N ILE A 243 -20.53 0.49 -34.27
CA ILE A 243 -19.71 1.66 -33.91
C ILE A 243 -20.15 2.25 -32.56
N ARG A 244 -21.47 2.29 -32.33
CA ARG A 244 -22.09 2.73 -31.07
C ARG A 244 -21.60 1.93 -29.87
N SER A 245 -21.59 0.60 -29.96
CA SER A 245 -21.10 -0.28 -28.88
C SER A 245 -19.61 -0.08 -28.62
N ARG A 246 -18.81 0.14 -29.67
CA ARG A 246 -17.37 0.39 -29.54
C ARG A 246 -17.07 1.74 -28.89
N ALA A 247 -17.77 2.79 -29.33
CA ALA A 247 -17.66 4.12 -28.75
C ALA A 247 -18.11 4.11 -27.27
N HIS A 248 -19.17 3.37 -26.94
CA HIS A 248 -19.61 3.20 -25.55
C HIS A 248 -18.56 2.48 -24.69
N LEU A 249 -17.94 1.41 -25.20
CA LEU A 249 -16.88 0.69 -24.48
C LEU A 249 -15.63 1.58 -24.27
N LEU A 250 -15.20 2.33 -25.28
CA LEU A 250 -14.10 3.31 -25.14
C LEU A 250 -14.44 4.41 -24.14
N LEU A 251 -15.70 4.85 -24.11
CA LEU A 251 -16.18 5.85 -23.18
C LEU A 251 -16.22 5.32 -21.74
N VAL A 252 -16.60 4.05 -21.54
CA VAL A 252 -16.51 3.39 -20.23
C VAL A 252 -15.07 3.31 -19.74
N VAL A 253 -14.12 2.91 -20.61
CA VAL A 253 -12.69 2.90 -20.30
C VAL A 253 -12.18 4.30 -19.95
N LEU A 254 -12.64 5.33 -20.67
CA LEU A 254 -12.22 6.71 -20.42
C LEU A 254 -12.77 7.28 -19.10
N LEU A 255 -14.03 6.97 -18.79
CA LEU A 255 -14.72 7.47 -17.60
C LEU A 255 -14.34 6.69 -16.34
N GLY A 256 -13.96 5.41 -16.47
CA GLY A 256 -13.62 4.55 -15.35
C GLY A 256 -14.73 4.45 -14.31
N ASN A 257 -14.34 4.43 -13.03
CA ASN A 257 -15.25 4.32 -11.89
C ASN A 257 -15.68 5.70 -11.32
N LEU A 258 -15.73 6.73 -12.17
CA LEU A 258 -16.16 8.05 -11.75
C LEU A 258 -17.69 8.06 -11.53
N ASP A 259 -18.11 8.16 -10.27
CA ASP A 259 -19.51 8.32 -9.88
C ASP A 259 -20.00 9.73 -10.25
N PHE A 260 -20.38 9.88 -11.51
CA PHE A 260 -21.07 11.06 -12.03
C PHE A 260 -22.40 10.62 -12.61
N GLU A 261 -23.42 10.50 -11.75
CA GLU A 261 -24.81 10.32 -12.19
C GLU A 261 -25.22 11.31 -13.31
N PRO A 262 -24.76 12.59 -13.32
CA PRO A 262 -24.97 13.47 -14.47
C PRO A 262 -24.18 13.01 -15.71
N ALA A 263 -22.89 12.69 -15.58
CA ALA A 263 -22.04 12.38 -16.72
C ALA A 263 -22.41 11.06 -17.40
N TRP A 264 -22.92 10.08 -16.64
CA TRP A 264 -23.43 8.82 -17.18
C TRP A 264 -24.67 9.03 -18.05
N HIS A 265 -25.55 9.96 -17.67
CA HIS A 265 -26.69 10.30 -18.51
C HIS A 265 -26.25 11.02 -19.79
N HIS A 266 -25.29 11.94 -19.69
CA HIS A 266 -24.72 12.63 -20.86
C HIS A 266 -23.93 11.70 -21.79
N SER A 267 -23.23 10.71 -21.25
CA SER A 267 -22.49 9.71 -22.03
C SER A 267 -23.44 8.82 -22.84
N LYS A 268 -24.55 8.39 -22.25
CA LYS A 268 -25.62 7.67 -22.95
C LYS A 268 -26.27 8.50 -24.05
N LEU A 269 -26.49 9.80 -23.82
CA LEU A 269 -27.01 10.71 -24.83
C LEU A 269 -26.02 10.89 -25.99
N PHE A 270 -24.74 11.09 -25.70
CA PHE A 270 -23.68 11.18 -26.70
C PHE A 270 -23.62 9.92 -27.58
N VAL A 271 -23.61 8.74 -26.96
CA VAL A 271 -23.63 7.46 -27.69
C VAL A 271 -24.92 7.28 -28.48
N ARG A 272 -26.05 7.85 -28.01
CA ARG A 272 -27.29 7.83 -28.77
C ARG A 272 -27.26 8.69 -30.03
N GLU A 273 -26.48 9.75 -30.05
CA GLU A 273 -26.38 10.65 -31.22
C GLU A 273 -25.38 10.16 -32.28
N LEU A 274 -24.60 9.13 -31.99
CA LEU A 274 -23.70 8.53 -32.99
C LEU A 274 -24.51 7.89 -34.13
N PRO A 275 -24.06 8.05 -35.39
CA PRO A 275 -24.70 7.41 -36.54
C PRO A 275 -24.90 5.92 -36.29
N GLN A 276 -26.14 5.46 -36.50
CA GLN A 276 -26.42 4.04 -36.56
C GLN A 276 -25.98 3.62 -37.96
N ASP A 277 -24.88 2.88 -38.06
CA ASP A 277 -24.59 2.19 -39.32
C ASP A 277 -25.68 1.13 -39.51
N ASP A 278 -26.76 1.53 -40.18
CA ASP A 278 -27.58 0.59 -40.92
C ASP A 278 -26.68 0.08 -42.06
N PHE A 279 -25.89 -0.95 -41.77
CA PHE A 279 -25.34 -1.79 -42.81
C PHE A 279 -26.53 -2.41 -43.54
N LEU A 280 -27.05 -1.69 -44.52
CA LEU A 280 -27.78 -2.29 -45.62
C LEU A 280 -26.88 -3.41 -46.14
N PRO A 281 -27.32 -4.68 -46.12
CA PRO A 281 -26.57 -5.72 -46.80
C PRO A 281 -26.38 -5.25 -48.26
N PRO A 282 -25.18 -5.41 -48.83
CA PRO A 282 -24.99 -5.03 -50.23
C PRO A 282 -26.09 -5.75 -51.05
N PRO A 283 -26.74 -5.05 -51.99
CA PRO A 283 -27.68 -5.72 -52.88
C PRO A 283 -26.91 -6.88 -53.50
N SER A 284 -27.46 -8.09 -53.36
CA SER A 284 -26.91 -9.29 -53.97
C SER A 284 -26.91 -9.08 -55.48
N GLU A 285 -25.78 -8.57 -55.99
CA GLU A 285 -25.55 -8.42 -57.41
C GLU A 285 -25.19 -9.81 -57.96
N PRO A 286 -25.92 -10.29 -58.99
CA PRO A 286 -25.73 -11.63 -59.51
C PRO A 286 -24.36 -11.77 -60.18
N ALA A 287 -23.76 -12.95 -59.97
CA ALA A 287 -22.45 -13.34 -60.47
C ALA A 287 -22.27 -13.17 -61.99
N ALA A 288 -21.21 -12.47 -62.38
CA ALA A 288 -20.44 -12.65 -63.63
C ALA A 288 -19.09 -11.90 -63.47
N ALA A 289 -18.01 -12.58 -63.08
CA ALA A 289 -17.01 -13.22 -63.94
C ALA A 289 -16.03 -12.24 -64.64
N THR A 290 -14.74 -12.49 -64.34
CA THR A 290 -13.50 -12.23 -65.12
C THR A 290 -12.91 -10.81 -65.24
N GLY A 291 -11.62 -10.69 -64.87
CA GLY A 291 -10.73 -9.64 -65.39
C GLY A 291 -9.58 -9.24 -64.45
N GLU A 292 -8.35 -9.61 -64.80
CA GLU A 292 -7.11 -9.49 -64.05
C GLU A 292 -6.48 -8.09 -63.92
N ALA A 293 -5.69 -7.95 -62.83
CA ALA A 293 -4.37 -7.29 -62.69
C ALA A 293 -4.13 -5.85 -63.21
N SER A 294 -3.64 -4.97 -62.31
CA SER A 294 -2.28 -4.40 -62.41
C SER A 294 -1.98 -3.41 -61.27
N SER A 295 -0.73 -3.47 -60.81
CA SER A 295 -0.01 -2.71 -59.78
C SER A 295 0.16 -1.21 -60.08
N THR A 296 0.23 -0.35 -59.04
CA THR A 296 1.41 0.51 -58.79
C THR A 296 1.34 1.23 -57.42
N SER A 297 2.47 1.20 -56.70
CA SER A 297 2.86 2.11 -55.60
C SER A 297 3.49 3.38 -56.22
N PRO A 298 3.64 4.55 -55.53
CA PRO A 298 4.69 4.72 -54.52
C PRO A 298 4.37 5.68 -53.33
N SER A 299 5.13 5.48 -52.25
CA SER A 299 5.41 6.42 -51.13
C SER A 299 6.43 7.51 -51.58
N PRO A 300 7.06 8.37 -50.74
CA PRO A 300 6.82 8.82 -49.36
C PRO A 300 6.98 10.36 -49.16
N ALA A 301 6.67 10.91 -47.97
CA ALA A 301 7.39 12.09 -47.43
C ALA A 301 7.19 12.28 -45.91
N SER A 302 8.31 12.34 -45.21
CA SER A 302 8.56 12.70 -43.81
C SER A 302 8.41 14.21 -43.52
N LEU A 303 8.16 14.60 -42.26
CA LEU A 303 8.86 15.72 -41.61
C LEU A 303 8.55 15.82 -40.10
N ASP A 304 9.64 15.91 -39.33
CA ASP A 304 9.73 16.23 -37.90
C ASP A 304 9.33 17.69 -37.59
N ALA A 305 8.83 17.94 -36.37
CA ALA A 305 9.09 19.20 -35.64
C ALA A 305 8.72 19.11 -34.14
N VAL A 306 9.77 19.05 -33.31
CA VAL A 306 10.07 19.89 -32.12
C VAL A 306 8.90 20.62 -31.46
N VAL A 307 8.65 20.32 -30.17
CA VAL A 307 7.80 21.14 -29.27
C VAL A 307 8.66 21.81 -28.21
N GLU A 308 8.69 23.13 -28.27
CA GLU A 308 9.32 24.07 -27.34
C GLU A 308 8.39 24.34 -26.15
N ALA A 309 8.92 24.20 -24.93
CA ALA A 309 8.21 24.46 -23.69
C ALA A 309 8.26 25.95 -23.34
N LYS A 310 7.08 26.58 -23.16
CA LYS A 310 6.99 27.91 -22.54
C LYS A 310 5.86 27.93 -21.52
N GLY A 311 6.25 27.98 -20.25
CA GLY A 311 5.35 28.09 -19.09
C GLY A 311 4.74 29.48 -18.98
N GLY A 312 3.43 29.52 -18.72
CA GLY A 312 2.66 30.71 -18.40
C GLY A 312 1.68 30.40 -17.27
N LEU A 313 2.01 30.88 -16.07
CA LEU A 313 1.22 30.78 -14.86
C LEU A 313 -0.04 31.67 -15.00
N THR A 314 -1.23 31.07 -14.97
CA THR A 314 -2.48 31.84 -14.76
C THR A 314 -3.33 31.22 -13.66
N THR A 315 -3.59 32.08 -12.68
CA THR A 315 -4.40 31.93 -11.47
C THR A 315 -5.86 31.64 -11.84
N VAL A 316 -6.40 30.51 -11.37
CA VAL A 316 -7.82 30.14 -11.55
C VAL A 316 -8.59 30.57 -10.29
N SER A 317 -9.55 31.48 -10.48
CA SER A 317 -10.52 31.91 -9.46
C SER A 317 -11.61 30.85 -9.20
N PRO A 318 -12.29 30.88 -8.04
CA PRO A 318 -13.28 29.88 -7.65
C PRO A 318 -14.59 30.04 -8.42
N ILE A 319 -15.12 28.93 -8.95
CA ILE A 319 -16.40 28.86 -9.63
C ILE A 319 -17.52 28.76 -8.58
N THR A 320 -18.34 29.81 -8.49
CA THR A 320 -19.61 29.82 -7.74
C THR A 320 -20.66 28.98 -8.47
N PRO A 321 -21.46 28.13 -7.81
CA PRO A 321 -22.52 27.36 -8.46
C PRO A 321 -23.74 28.27 -8.73
N MET A 322 -24.14 28.39 -10.00
CA MET A 322 -25.42 29.01 -10.37
C MET A 322 -26.58 27.99 -10.33
N PRO A 323 -27.79 28.40 -9.92
CA PRO A 323 -28.98 27.58 -9.98
C PRO A 323 -29.55 27.58 -11.41
N LEU A 324 -29.86 26.40 -11.93
CA LEU A 324 -30.42 26.20 -13.27
C LEU A 324 -31.95 26.13 -13.18
N GLU A 325 -32.61 27.22 -13.56
CA GLU A 325 -34.04 27.25 -13.84
C GLU A 325 -34.33 26.46 -15.12
N VAL A 326 -35.20 25.45 -14.99
CA VAL A 326 -35.62 24.57 -16.07
C VAL A 326 -36.73 25.26 -16.87
N SER A 327 -36.38 25.79 -18.05
CA SER A 327 -37.37 26.17 -19.06
C SER A 327 -37.46 25.11 -20.15
N ARG A 328 -38.68 24.61 -20.33
CA ARG A 328 -39.07 23.47 -21.16
C ARG A 328 -39.46 24.00 -22.54
N GLY A 329 -38.60 23.79 -23.55
CA GLY A 329 -38.88 24.13 -24.95
C GLY A 329 -37.87 23.44 -25.88
N GLY A 330 -38.36 22.66 -26.83
CA GLY A 330 -37.55 21.77 -27.67
C GLY A 330 -36.68 22.51 -28.67
N GLU A 331 -35.40 22.68 -28.33
CA GLU A 331 -34.30 23.01 -29.25
C GLU A 331 -32.92 22.66 -28.63
N PHE A 332 -32.88 21.59 -27.81
CA PHE A 332 -31.80 21.33 -26.84
C PHE A 332 -30.60 20.51 -27.35
N ALA A 333 -30.59 20.02 -28.60
CA ALA A 333 -29.61 19.01 -29.03
C ALA A 333 -28.19 19.52 -29.34
N PRO A 334 -27.96 20.58 -30.14
CA PRO A 334 -26.60 20.89 -30.62
C PRO A 334 -25.68 21.48 -29.54
N PHE A 335 -26.24 22.23 -28.58
CA PHE A 335 -25.47 22.88 -27.52
C PHE A 335 -24.96 21.90 -26.46
N GLN A 336 -25.75 20.84 -26.17
CA GLN A 336 -25.33 19.80 -25.25
C GLN A 336 -24.22 18.93 -25.84
N LEU A 337 -24.27 18.61 -27.13
CA LEU A 337 -23.22 17.83 -27.80
C LEU A 337 -21.86 18.53 -27.78
N GLN A 338 -21.83 19.84 -28.06
CA GLN A 338 -20.59 20.64 -27.98
C GLN A 338 -20.06 20.72 -26.55
N SER A 339 -20.95 20.84 -25.55
CA SER A 339 -20.57 20.82 -24.13
C SER A 339 -20.01 19.45 -23.70
N VAL A 340 -20.58 18.35 -24.19
CA VAL A 340 -20.06 17.01 -23.91
C VAL A 340 -18.71 16.80 -24.58
N LYS A 341 -18.55 17.23 -25.84
CA LYS A 341 -17.28 17.13 -26.56
C LYS A 341 -16.17 17.95 -25.89
N SER A 342 -16.47 19.15 -25.43
CA SER A 342 -15.50 19.99 -24.70
C SER A 342 -15.15 19.39 -23.33
N LYS A 343 -16.13 18.85 -22.60
CA LYS A 343 -15.89 18.13 -21.34
C LYS A 343 -15.05 16.87 -21.54
N LEU A 344 -15.34 16.07 -22.57
CA LEU A 344 -14.59 14.85 -22.89
C LEU A 344 -13.14 15.17 -23.26
N ARG A 345 -12.95 16.23 -24.05
CA ARG A 345 -11.62 16.73 -24.40
C ARG A 345 -10.87 17.23 -23.18
N ALA A 346 -11.52 18.01 -22.31
CA ALA A 346 -10.93 18.46 -21.07
C ALA A 346 -10.56 17.29 -20.14
N MET A 347 -11.38 16.24 -20.07
CA MET A 347 -11.05 15.01 -19.34
C MET A 347 -9.80 14.34 -19.92
N LEU A 348 -9.75 14.13 -21.24
CA LEU A 348 -8.59 13.57 -21.94
C LEU A 348 -7.31 14.38 -21.69
N ASP A 349 -7.39 15.72 -21.82
CA ASP A 349 -6.25 16.61 -21.63
C ASP A 349 -5.80 16.64 -20.16
N SER A 350 -6.70 16.36 -19.21
CA SER A 350 -6.38 16.28 -17.78
C SER A 350 -5.75 14.96 -17.33
N GLN A 351 -5.92 13.87 -18.11
CA GLN A 351 -5.43 12.53 -17.73
C GLN A 351 -3.91 12.49 -17.49
N PRO A 352 -3.03 13.07 -18.33
CA PRO A 352 -1.59 13.05 -18.08
C PRO A 352 -1.20 13.80 -16.79
N SER A 353 -1.81 14.96 -16.53
CA SER A 353 -1.53 15.75 -15.33
C SER A 353 -2.03 15.05 -14.07
N PHE A 354 -3.23 14.46 -14.13
CA PHE A 354 -3.79 13.69 -13.02
C PHE A 354 -2.95 12.43 -12.77
N GLY A 355 -2.61 11.70 -13.85
CA GLY A 355 -1.79 10.50 -13.80
C GLY A 355 -0.39 10.74 -13.23
N THR A 356 0.26 11.86 -13.56
CA THR A 356 1.56 12.20 -12.96
C THR A 356 1.44 12.62 -11.50
N THR A 357 0.43 13.43 -11.16
CA THR A 357 0.21 13.94 -9.80
C THR A 357 -0.19 12.84 -8.81
N VAL A 358 -1.05 11.90 -9.24
CA VAL A 358 -1.57 10.82 -8.38
C VAL A 358 -0.74 9.54 -8.53
N GLY A 359 -0.29 9.23 -9.75
CA GLY A 359 0.45 8.01 -10.03
C GLY A 359 1.85 7.99 -9.42
N ALA A 360 2.55 9.13 -9.36
CA ALA A 360 3.89 9.16 -8.78
C ALA A 360 3.92 8.77 -7.28
N PRO A 361 3.07 9.32 -6.40
CA PRO A 361 2.95 8.84 -5.01
C PRO A 361 2.60 7.36 -4.89
N VAL A 362 1.71 6.85 -5.74
CA VAL A 362 1.30 5.43 -5.72
C VAL A 362 2.45 4.51 -6.13
N LEU A 363 3.17 4.84 -7.20
CA LEU A 363 4.35 4.09 -7.63
C LEU A 363 5.45 4.12 -6.58
N PHE A 364 5.67 5.28 -5.95
CA PHE A 364 6.63 5.42 -4.86
C PHE A 364 6.24 4.54 -3.65
N TYR A 365 4.95 4.51 -3.29
CA TYR A 365 4.44 3.64 -2.22
C TYR A 365 4.65 2.16 -2.54
N LEU A 366 4.31 1.73 -3.77
CA LEU A 366 4.52 0.36 -4.24
C LEU A 366 5.99 -0.06 -4.22
N ALA A 367 6.86 0.78 -4.79
CA ALA A 367 8.30 0.52 -4.83
C ALA A 367 8.89 0.42 -3.42
N SER A 368 8.48 1.32 -2.53
CA SER A 368 8.93 1.32 -1.14
C SER A 368 8.43 0.10 -0.37
N PHE A 369 7.20 -0.35 -0.62
CA PHE A 369 6.67 -1.58 -0.05
C PHE A 369 7.46 -2.81 -0.51
N ILE A 370 7.67 -2.97 -1.83
CA ILE A 370 8.46 -4.09 -2.40
C ILE A 370 9.87 -4.07 -1.84
N TRP A 371 10.51 -2.90 -1.80
CA TRP A 371 11.83 -2.74 -1.21
C TRP A 371 11.85 -3.14 0.27
N SER A 372 10.85 -2.74 1.05
CA SER A 372 10.74 -3.10 2.47
C SER A 372 10.61 -4.62 2.66
N VAL A 373 9.83 -5.29 1.79
CA VAL A 373 9.71 -6.76 1.82
C VAL A 373 11.05 -7.43 1.55
N TYR A 374 11.75 -7.01 0.49
CA TYR A 374 13.08 -7.54 0.16
C TYR A 374 14.10 -7.28 1.26
N GLU A 375 14.05 -6.09 1.87
CA GLU A 375 14.93 -5.74 2.97
C GLU A 375 14.67 -6.61 4.20
N ILE A 376 13.39 -6.84 4.56
CA ILE A 376 13.01 -7.72 5.67
C ILE A 376 13.55 -9.13 5.44
N GLU A 377 13.35 -9.68 4.24
CA GLU A 377 13.88 -10.99 3.86
C GLU A 377 15.42 -11.04 3.97
N SER A 378 16.11 -10.02 3.48
CA SER A 378 17.58 -9.95 3.54
C SER A 378 18.13 -9.76 4.95
N SER A 379 17.38 -9.09 5.84
CA SER A 379 17.85 -8.70 7.18
C SER A 379 17.44 -9.70 8.27
N TYR A 380 16.31 -10.39 8.10
CA TYR A 380 15.73 -11.24 9.13
C TYR A 380 15.49 -12.69 8.67
N GLY A 381 15.63 -12.99 7.37
CA GLY A 381 15.18 -14.25 6.80
C GLY A 381 13.66 -14.34 6.73
N THR A 382 13.14 -15.36 6.04
CA THR A 382 11.71 -15.65 5.92
C THR A 382 11.35 -16.99 6.53
#